data_AF-A0A1H4RGZ5-F1
#
_entry.id   AF-A0A1H4RGZ5-F1
#
_cell.length_a   1.000
_cell.length_b   1.000
_cell.length_c   1.000
_cell.angle_alpha   90.00
_cell.angle_beta   90.00
_cell.angle_gamma   90.00
#
_symmetry.space_group_name_H-M   'P 1'
#
loop_
_entity.id
_entity.type
_entity.pdbx_description
1 polymer ?
#
loop_
_entity_poly.entity_id
_entity_poly.type
_entity_poly.pdbx_seq_one_letter_code
_entity_poly.pdbx_strand_id
1 'polypeptide(L)'
;MCCALAALLIGALAAWRRWSAAALEWRPHLRRAAACVACAIALMTGIALAAEHADHYAGRAEANGRSLLAEIWARPICSGVSSDRADADVSPPG
;
A
#
# COMPACT_ATOMS: atom_id res chain seq x y z
N MET A 1 4.51 -1.01 -7.44
CA MET A 1 3.96 -2.06 -6.55
C MET A 1 2.64 -1.64 -5.89
N CYS A 2 2.54 -0.44 -5.32
CA CYS A 2 1.34 0.13 -4.68
C CYS A 2 0.07 0.18 -5.56
N CYS A 3 0.18 0.57 -6.83
CA CYS A 3 -0.98 0.67 -7.73
C CYS A 3 -1.59 -0.71 -8.06
N ALA A 4 -0.74 -1.73 -8.20
CA ALA A 4 -1.19 -3.11 -8.38
C ALA A 4 -1.88 -3.65 -7.13
N LEU A 5 -1.35 -3.36 -5.93
CA LEU A 5 -1.99 -3.70 -4.65
C LEU A 5 -3.35 -3.03 -4.49
N ALA A 6 -3.47 -1.74 -4.83
CA ALA A 6 -4.74 -1.03 -4.77
C ALA A 6 -5.78 -1.62 -5.74
N ALA A 7 -5.39 -1.90 -6.98
CA ALA A 7 -6.26 -2.54 -7.96
C ALA A 7 -6.71 -3.95 -7.52
N LEU A 8 -5.80 -4.72 -6.93
CA LEU A 8 -6.06 -6.08 -6.46
C LEU A 8 -7.01 -6.08 -5.24
N LEU A 9 -6.84 -5.14 -4.31
CA LEU A 9 -7.74 -4.94 -3.16
C LEU A 9 -9.15 -4.53 -3.61
N ILE A 10 -9.26 -3.60 -4.57
CA ILE A 10 -10.55 -3.18 -5.12
C ILE A 10 -11.25 -4.35 -5.83
N GLY A 11 -10.51 -5.11 -6.63
CA GLY A 11 -11.03 -6.30 -7.31
C GLY A 11 -11.50 -7.38 -6.34
N ALA A 12 -10.71 -7.67 -5.31
CA ALA A 12 -11.05 -8.64 -4.26
C ALA A 12 -12.30 -8.21 -3.48
N LEU A 13 -12.41 -6.93 -3.10
CA LEU A 13 -13.59 -6.38 -2.43
C LEU A 13 -14.85 -6.44 -3.31
N ALA A 14 -14.72 -6.16 -4.61
CA ALA A 14 -15.84 -6.22 -5.55
C ALA A 14 -16.34 -7.67 -5.75
N ALA A 15 -15.41 -8.61 -5.91
CA ALA A 15 -15.72 -10.04 -6.00
C ALA A 15 -16.36 -10.55 -4.71
N TRP A 16 -15.80 -10.20 -3.55
CA TRP A 16 -16.34 -10.56 -2.24
C TRP A 16 -17.73 -9.98 -2.00
N ARG A 17 -17.99 -8.71 -2.37
CA ARG A 17 -19.32 -8.09 -2.26
C ARG A 17 -20.36 -8.81 -3.10
N ARG A 18 -20.02 -9.23 -4.32
CA ARG A 18 -20.94 -9.96 -5.20
C ARG A 18 -21.32 -11.32 -4.62
N TRP A 19 -20.36 -12.04 -4.04
CA TRP A 19 -20.59 -13.38 -3.48
C TRP A 19 -21.27 -13.34 -2.12
N SER A 20 -20.89 -12.38 -1.26
CA SER A 20 -21.48 -12.19 0.06
C SER A 20 -22.90 -11.65 0.01
N ALA A 21 -23.24 -10.83 -0.99
CA ALA A 21 -24.61 -10.38 -1.20
C ALA A 21 -25.55 -11.55 -1.49
N ALA A 22 -25.15 -12.50 -2.33
CA ALA A 22 -25.96 -13.68 -2.66
C ALA A 22 -26.03 -14.70 -1.50
N ALA A 23 -24.97 -14.85 -0.71
CA ALA A 23 -24.89 -15.86 0.35
C ALA A 23 -25.45 -15.41 1.72
N LEU A 24 -25.51 -14.11 2.01
CA LEU A 24 -25.84 -13.58 3.35
C LEU A 24 -27.20 -12.87 3.46
N GLU A 25 -28.07 -12.97 2.45
CA GLU A 25 -29.46 -12.45 2.56
C GLU A 25 -30.21 -13.05 3.74
N TRP A 26 -29.83 -14.25 4.20
CA TRP A 26 -30.49 -14.95 5.30
C TRP A 26 -30.11 -14.43 6.70
N ARG A 27 -29.01 -13.68 6.86
CA ARG A 27 -28.54 -13.20 8.19
C ARG A 27 -27.89 -11.80 8.12
N PRO A 28 -28.66 -10.71 8.20
CA PRO A 28 -28.15 -9.34 8.06
C PRO A 28 -27.12 -8.94 9.13
N HIS A 29 -27.21 -9.51 10.33
CA HIS A 29 -26.25 -9.27 11.41
C HIS A 29 -24.86 -9.86 11.10
N LEU A 30 -24.81 -11.07 10.53
CA LEU A 30 -23.54 -11.68 10.12
C LEU A 30 -22.87 -10.86 9.00
N ARG A 31 -23.66 -10.34 8.06
CA ARG A 31 -23.15 -9.50 6.97
C ARG A 31 -22.51 -8.22 7.48
N ARG A 32 -23.13 -7.54 8.46
CA ARG A 32 -22.54 -6.34 9.09
C ARG A 32 -21.28 -6.67 9.87
N ALA A 33 -21.29 -7.74 10.67
CA ALA A 33 -20.10 -8.16 11.43
C ALA A 33 -18.93 -8.48 10.49
N ALA A 34 -19.16 -9.25 9.43
CA ALA A 34 -18.13 -9.58 8.45
C ALA A 34 -17.59 -8.34 7.73
N ALA A 35 -18.46 -7.39 7.36
CA ALA A 35 -18.03 -6.13 6.75
C ALA A 35 -17.19 -5.27 7.71
N CYS A 36 -17.57 -5.17 8.99
CA CYS A 36 -16.80 -4.46 10.00
C CYS A 36 -15.42 -5.07 10.21
N VAL A 37 -15.33 -6.41 10.29
CA VAL A 37 -14.05 -7.13 10.41
C VAL A 37 -13.19 -6.90 9.18
N ALA A 38 -13.75 -7.00 7.98
CA ALA A 38 -13.01 -6.74 6.74
C ALA A 38 -12.48 -5.30 6.68
N CYS A 39 -13.30 -4.31 7.05
CA CYS A 39 -12.86 -2.91 7.16
C CYS A 39 -11.74 -2.73 8.20
N ALA A 40 -11.85 -3.37 9.36
CA ALA A 40 -10.82 -3.29 10.39
C ALA A 40 -9.49 -3.88 9.89
N ILE A 41 -9.52 -5.05 9.25
CA ILE A 41 -8.33 -5.67 8.65
C ILE A 41 -7.72 -4.75 7.60
N ALA A 42 -8.53 -4.19 6.70
CA ALA A 42 -8.08 -3.28 5.64
C ALA A 42 -7.43 -2.00 6.21
N LEU A 43 -8.01 -1.44 7.27
CA LEU A 43 -7.44 -0.28 7.96
C LEU A 43 -6.11 -0.62 8.61
N MET A 44 -6.03 -1.73 9.35
CA MET A 44 -4.79 -2.14 10.02
C MET A 44 -3.66 -2.43 9.04
N THR A 45 -3.95 -3.15 7.95
CA THR A 45 -2.98 -3.38 6.88
C THR A 45 -2.58 -2.10 6.16
N GLY A 46 -3.53 -1.20 5.90
CA GLY A 46 -3.24 0.12 5.34
C GLY A 46 -2.35 0.97 6.24
N ILE A 47 -2.58 0.96 7.56
CA ILE A 47 -1.75 1.68 8.53
C ILE A 47 -0.34 1.10 8.59
N ALA A 48 -0.20 -0.24 8.63
CA ALA A 48 1.10 -0.89 8.66
C ALA A 48 1.93 -0.53 7.40
N LEU A 49 1.31 -0.59 6.22
CA LEU A 49 1.95 -0.20 4.97
C LEU A 49 2.32 1.29 4.95
N ALA A 50 1.45 2.16 5.48
CA ALA A 50 1.74 3.59 5.57
C ALA A 50 2.91 3.87 6.52
N ALA A 51 3.03 3.13 7.62
CA ALA A 51 4.14 3.25 8.56
C ALA A 51 5.47 2.83 7.92
N GLU A 52 5.52 1.71 7.20
CA GLU A 52 6.72 1.29 6.47
C GLU A 52 7.17 2.34 5.44
N HIS A 53 6.22 2.90 4.69
CA HIS A 53 6.56 3.96 3.74
C HIS A 53 7.03 5.24 4.44
N ALA A 54 6.41 5.61 5.55
CA ALA A 54 6.80 6.80 6.32
C ALA A 54 8.22 6.68 6.89
N ASP A 55 8.57 5.52 7.43
CA ASP A 55 9.92 5.23 7.92
C ASP A 55 10.96 5.31 6.81
N HIS A 56 10.65 4.76 5.63
CA HIS A 56 11.52 4.86 4.47
C HIS A 56 11.69 6.31 3.96
N TYR A 57 10.62 7.12 3.99
CA TYR A 57 10.74 8.55 3.68
C TYR A 57 11.55 9.30 4.76
N ALA A 58 11.43 8.92 6.03
CA ALA A 58 12.19 9.55 7.11
C ALA A 58 13.69 9.31 6.92
N GLY A 59 14.10 8.06 6.64
CA GLY A 59 15.50 7.73 6.35
C GLY A 59 16.05 8.48 5.12
N ARG A 60 15.26 8.61 4.04
CA ARG A 60 15.68 9.40 2.88
C ARG A 60 15.71 10.90 3.16
N ALA A 61 14.76 11.43 3.92
CA ALA A 61 14.72 12.84 4.28
C ALA A 61 15.94 13.23 5.12
N GLU A 62 16.30 12.39 6.09
CA GLU A 62 17.51 12.53 6.91
C GLU A 62 18.78 12.46 6.05
N ALA A 63 18.92 11.44 5.20
CA ALA A 63 20.08 11.28 4.31
C ALA A 63 20.25 12.44 3.31
N ASN A 64 19.15 13.08 2.89
CA ASN A 64 19.18 14.20 1.93
C ASN A 64 19.13 15.58 2.60
N GLY A 65 19.07 15.66 3.94
CA GLY A 65 18.94 16.92 4.67
C GLY A 65 17.68 17.72 4.31
N ARG A 66 16.58 17.04 3.96
CA ARG A 66 15.30 17.64 3.57
C ARG A 66 14.22 17.34 4.61
N SER A 67 13.15 18.13 4.60
CA SER A 67 11.96 17.76 5.36
C SER A 67 11.26 16.55 4.72
N LEU A 68 10.56 15.75 5.54
CA LEU A 68 9.76 14.61 5.10
C LEU A 68 8.85 14.96 3.91
N LEU A 69 8.14 16.08 4.01
CA LEU A 69 7.22 16.53 2.95
C LEU A 69 7.97 16.90 1.67
N ALA A 70 9.13 17.56 1.76
CA ALA A 70 9.94 17.91 0.60
C ALA A 70 10.49 16.66 -0.11
N GLU A 71 10.89 15.64 0.64
CA GLU A 71 11.36 14.36 0.06
C GLU A 71 10.21 13.57 -0.58
N ILE A 72 9.02 13.57 0.03
CA ILE A 72 7.81 12.96 -0.56
C ILE A 72 7.46 13.61 -1.90
N TRP A 73 7.51 14.94 -1.98
CA TRP A 73 7.22 15.67 -3.22
C TRP A 73 8.30 15.52 -4.28
N ALA A 74 9.57 15.49 -3.88
CA ALA A 74 10.68 15.34 -4.82
C ALA A 74 10.73 13.93 -5.42
N ARG A 75 10.47 12.90 -4.61
CA ARG A 75 10.64 11.48 -4.98
C ARG A 75 9.55 10.59 -4.35
N PRO A 76 8.32 10.64 -4.88
CA PRO A 76 7.26 9.75 -4.43
C PRO A 76 7.56 8.30 -4.83
N ILE A 77 7.61 7.38 -3.84
CA ILE A 77 7.86 5.92 -4.00
C ILE A 77 6.86 5.27 -4.97
N CYS A 78 5.67 5.85 -5.07
CA CYS A 78 4.57 5.33 -5.88
C CYS A 78 4.65 5.72 -7.36
N SER A 79 5.61 6.56 -7.77
CA SER A 79 5.70 7.08 -9.14
C SER A 79 6.35 6.11 -10.16
N GLY A 80 6.71 4.90 -9.75
CA GLY A 80 7.15 3.84 -10.67
C GLY A 80 8.60 3.96 -11.15
N VAL A 81 9.37 4.93 -10.65
CA VAL A 81 10.83 4.86 -10.75
C VAL A 81 11.31 3.90 -9.68
N SER A 82 11.40 2.62 -10.06
CA SER A 82 12.20 1.64 -9.34
C SER A 82 13.57 2.24 -9.08
N SER A 83 14.04 2.12 -7.83
CA SER A 83 15.42 2.37 -7.46
C SER A 83 16.34 1.29 -8.06
N ASP A 84 16.23 1.00 -9.36
CA ASP A 84 17.07 0.04 -10.10
C ASP A 84 18.27 0.72 -10.78
N ARG A 85 18.49 2.03 -10.53
CA ARG A 85 19.67 2.74 -11.04
C ARG A 85 20.78 2.94 -10.00
N ALA A 86 20.65 2.38 -8.80
CA ALA A 86 21.74 2.40 -7.82
C ALA A 86 22.69 1.19 -7.97
N ASP A 87 22.25 0.10 -8.60
CA ASP A 87 23.06 -1.13 -8.77
C ASP A 87 23.68 -1.29 -10.18
N ALA A 88 23.48 -0.32 -11.08
CA ALA A 88 24.07 -0.35 -12.42
C ALA A 88 25.43 0.39 -12.53
N ASP A 89 26.02 0.82 -11.40
CA ASP A 89 27.32 1.53 -11.37
C ASP A 89 28.34 0.86 -10.42
N VAL A 90 28.33 -0.46 -10.34
CA VAL A 90 29.47 -1.23 -9.82
C VAL A 90 29.78 -2.38 -10.78
N SER A 91 30.57 -2.08 -11.81
CA SER A 91 31.45 -3.09 -12.43
C SER A 91 32.79 -2.44 -12.79
N PRO A 92 33.93 -3.01 -12.35
CA PRO A 92 35.26 -2.37 -12.34
C PRO A 92 35.94 -2.36 -13.73
N PRO A 93 37.03 -1.57 -13.90
CA PRO A 93 37.71 -1.41 -15.18
C PRO A 93 38.47 -2.67 -15.60
N GLY A 94 38.40 -3.00 -16.89
CA GLY A 94 39.26 -3.95 -17.60
C GLY A 94 39.88 -3.29 -18.82
#